data_AF-A0A357ZIC0-F1
#
_entry.id   AF-A0A357ZIC0-F1
#
_cell.length_a   1.000
_cell.length_b   1.000
_cell.length_c   1.000
_cell.angle_alpha   90.00
_cell.angle_beta   90.00
_cell.angle_gamma   90.00
#
_symmetry.space_group_name_H-M   'P 1'
#
loop_
_entity.id
_entity.type
_entity.pdbx_description
1 polymer ?
#
loop_
_entity_poly.entity_id
_entity_poly.type
_entity_poly.pdbx_seq_one_letter_code
_entity_poly.pdbx_strand_id
1 'polypeptide(L)'
;MAQTTFSVRMDSEVKKALDDFCAEVGMNSTVAFNMFARAVLREKRLPFEVTTVSDPFFSDSNLAHLRRGVAALNSGKGVEHDIIEPST
;
A
#
# COMPACT_ATOMS: atom_id res chain seq x y z
N MET A 1 -15.56 -7.33 -29.76
CA MET A 1 -15.35 -6.42 -28.61
C MET A 1 -14.49 -5.27 -29.10
N ALA A 2 -14.89 -4.01 -28.85
CA ALA A 2 -14.06 -2.86 -29.20
C ALA A 2 -12.74 -2.93 -28.42
N GLN A 3 -11.62 -2.74 -29.11
CA GLN A 3 -10.29 -2.66 -28.50
C GLN A 3 -9.89 -1.18 -28.42
N THR A 4 -9.21 -0.81 -27.34
CA THR A 4 -8.68 0.53 -27.14
C THR A 4 -7.25 0.41 -26.65
N THR A 5 -6.38 1.27 -27.17
CA THR A 5 -4.95 1.26 -26.83
C THR A 5 -4.70 2.01 -25.53
N PHE A 6 -3.84 1.45 -24.68
CA PHE A 6 -3.34 2.08 -23.47
C PHE A 6 -1.82 2.23 -23.57
N SER A 7 -1.32 3.46 -23.46
CA SER A 7 0.10 3.78 -23.61
C SER A 7 0.65 4.35 -22.31
N VAL A 8 1.73 3.75 -21.80
CA VAL A 8 2.43 4.17 -20.57
C VAL A 8 3.88 4.46 -20.88
N ARG A 9 4.40 5.58 -20.36
CA ARG A 9 5.84 5.82 -20.31
C ARG A 9 6.39 5.24 -19.02
N MET A 10 7.48 4.48 -19.13
CA MET A 10 8.16 3.86 -18.02
C MET A 10 9.66 3.85 -18.29
N ASP A 11 10.44 3.71 -17.23
CA ASP A 11 11.87 3.50 -17.33
C ASP A 11 12.18 2.19 -18.08
N SER A 12 13.24 2.19 -18.90
CA SER A 12 13.56 1.05 -19.76
C SER A 12 14.03 -0.18 -18.97
N GLU A 13 14.72 0.01 -17.85
CA GLU A 13 15.18 -1.08 -17.00
C GLU A 13 13.99 -1.70 -16.26
N VAL A 14 13.08 -0.87 -15.75
CA VAL A 14 11.84 -1.32 -15.10
C VAL A 14 10.98 -2.13 -16.07
N LYS A 15 10.82 -1.67 -17.32
CA LYS A 15 10.10 -2.41 -18.35
C LYS A 15 10.70 -3.78 -18.59
N LYS A 16 12.03 -3.83 -18.73
CA LYS A 16 12.74 -5.08 -19.00
C LYS A 16 12.54 -6.08 -17.86
N ALA A 17 12.71 -5.63 -16.61
CA ALA A 17 12.49 -6.47 -15.43
C ALA A 17 11.04 -6.99 -15.35
N LEU A 18 10.05 -6.16 -15.68
CA LEU A 18 8.64 -6.57 -15.74
C LEU A 18 8.40 -7.67 -16.78
N ASP A 19 8.96 -7.50 -17.99
CA ASP A 19 8.80 -8.48 -19.06
C ASP A 19 9.47 -9.82 -18.71
N ASP A 20 10.68 -9.77 -18.16
CA ASP A 20 11.44 -10.96 -17.74
C ASP A 20 10.65 -11.74 -16.68
N PHE A 21 10.10 -11.04 -15.68
CA PHE A 21 9.24 -11.63 -14.65
C PHE A 21 7.97 -12.24 -15.25
N CYS A 22 7.28 -11.53 -16.14
CA CYS A 22 6.06 -12.05 -16.77
C CYS A 22 6.34 -13.35 -17.53
N ALA A 23 7.46 -13.39 -18.27
CA ALA A 23 7.88 -14.56 -19.03
C ALA A 23 8.18 -15.77 -18.13
N GLU A 24 8.85 -15.56 -17.00
CA GLU A 24 9.10 -16.61 -15.99
C GLU A 24 7.79 -17.21 -15.44
N VAL A 25 6.78 -16.37 -15.21
CA VAL A 25 5.45 -16.78 -14.73
C VAL A 25 4.59 -17.38 -15.85
N GLY A 26 5.04 -17.34 -17.11
CA GLY A 26 4.34 -17.92 -18.25
C GLY A 26 3.26 -17.01 -18.86
N MET A 27 3.41 -15.68 -18.73
CA MET A 27 2.52 -14.70 -19.36
C MET A 27 3.27 -13.50 -19.95
N ASN A 28 2.56 -12.61 -20.64
CA ASN A 28 3.14 -11.36 -21.13
C ASN A 28 2.63 -10.16 -20.33
N SER A 29 3.33 -9.04 -20.44
CA SER A 29 3.02 -7.80 -19.72
C SER A 29 1.63 -7.24 -20.04
N THR A 30 1.10 -7.49 -21.25
CA THR A 30 -0.27 -7.12 -21.62
C THR A 30 -1.30 -7.92 -20.85
N VAL A 31 -1.11 -9.22 -20.66
CA VAL A 31 -1.99 -10.07 -19.85
C VAL A 31 -1.93 -9.62 -18.39
N ALA A 32 -0.73 -9.42 -17.85
CA ALA A 32 -0.53 -8.92 -16.49
C ALA A 32 -1.24 -7.58 -16.25
N PHE A 33 -1.10 -6.62 -17.18
CA PHE A 33 -1.77 -5.32 -17.07
C PHE A 33 -3.29 -5.43 -17.13
N ASN A 34 -3.83 -6.28 -18.01
CA ASN A 34 -5.28 -6.53 -18.06
C ASN A 34 -5.81 -7.17 -16.78
N MET A 35 -5.04 -8.09 -16.17
CA MET A 35 -5.40 -8.67 -14.87
C MET A 35 -5.38 -7.62 -13.76
N PHE A 36 -4.36 -6.77 -13.73
CA PHE A 36 -4.29 -5.63 -12.82
C PHE A 36 -5.52 -4.73 -12.94
N ALA A 37 -5.88 -4.30 -14.16
CA ALA A 37 -7.04 -3.44 -14.39
C ALA A 37 -8.34 -4.10 -13.90
N ARG A 38 -8.52 -5.40 -14.14
CA ARG A 38 -9.70 -6.15 -13.65
C ARG A 38 -9.72 -6.26 -12.13
N ALA A 39 -8.59 -6.49 -11.49
CA ALA A 39 -8.48 -6.55 -10.03
C ALA A 39 -8.87 -5.20 -9.40
N VAL A 40 -8.34 -4.09 -9.95
CA VAL A 40 -8.70 -2.73 -9.51
C VAL A 40 -10.19 -2.47 -9.61
N LEU A 41 -10.80 -2.83 -10.74
CA LEU A 41 -12.24 -2.60 -10.96
C LEU A 41 -13.13 -3.46 -10.06
N ARG A 42 -12.70 -4.70 -9.78
CA ARG A 42 -13.40 -5.67 -8.92
C ARG A 42 -13.35 -5.25 -7.46
N GLU A 43 -12.19 -4.80 -6.99
CA GLU A 43 -11.95 -4.51 -5.57
C GLU A 43 -12.12 -3.03 -5.21
N LYS A 44 -12.29 -2.15 -6.21
CA LYS A 44 -12.41 -0.70 -6.04
C LYS A 44 -11.21 -0.07 -5.28
N ARG A 45 -10.04 -0.70 -5.41
CA ARG A 45 -8.76 -0.27 -4.83
C ARG A 45 -7.61 -0.83 -5.66
N LEU A 46 -6.40 -0.33 -5.45
CA LEU A 46 -5.21 -0.95 -6.03
C LEU A 46 -4.96 -2.32 -5.36
N PRO A 47 -4.61 -3.38 -6.12
CA PRO A 47 -4.34 -4.72 -5.60
C PRO A 47 -2.95 -4.84 -4.95
N PHE A 48 -2.46 -3.72 -4.43
CA PHE A 48 -1.25 -3.58 -3.64
C PHE A 48 -1.40 -2.34 -2.76
N GLU A 49 -0.66 -2.30 -1.66
CA GLU A 49 -0.65 -1.15 -0.77
C GLU A 49 0.15 -0.01 -1.42
N VAL A 50 -0.42 1.19 -1.43
CA VAL A 50 0.31 2.39 -1.84
C VAL A 50 0.76 3.10 -0.58
N THR A 51 2.02 2.86 -0.20
CA THR A 51 2.65 3.56 0.92
C THR A 51 3.70 4.50 0.40
N THR A 52 3.75 5.69 0.98
CA THR A 52 4.99 6.45 1.05
C THR A 52 5.69 5.92 2.29
N VAL A 53 6.90 5.39 2.18
CA VAL A 53 7.67 4.83 3.32
C VAL A 53 8.03 5.91 4.39
N SER A 54 7.41 7.09 4.32
CA SER A 54 7.58 8.22 5.23
C SER A 54 6.25 8.74 5.76
N ASP A 55 5.25 7.91 6.05
CA ASP A 55 4.20 8.36 6.97
C ASP A 55 4.78 8.38 8.40
N PRO A 56 5.03 9.56 9.00
CA PRO A 56 5.60 9.63 10.34
C PRO A 56 4.70 8.94 11.38
N PHE A 57 3.39 8.90 11.12
CA PHE A 57 2.41 8.27 12.00
C PHE A 57 2.53 6.73 12.01
N PHE A 58 2.87 6.10 10.90
CA PHE A 58 3.08 4.64 10.85
C PHE A 58 4.56 4.22 10.93
N SER A 59 5.44 5.10 11.41
CA SER A 59 6.83 4.73 11.70
C SER A 59 6.92 3.60 12.72
N ASP A 60 7.96 2.75 12.62
CA ASP A 60 8.18 1.63 13.55
C ASP A 60 8.20 2.09 15.02
N SER A 61 8.79 3.26 15.28
CA SER A 61 8.84 3.87 16.61
C SER A 61 7.44 4.23 17.12
N ASN A 62 6.61 4.86 16.28
CA ASN A 62 5.25 5.25 16.67
C ASN A 62 4.34 4.02 16.85
N LEU A 63 4.43 3.04 15.96
CA LEU A 63 3.73 1.75 16.10
C LEU A 63 4.13 1.01 17.38
N ALA A 64 5.41 1.02 17.74
CA ALA A 64 5.87 0.44 19.00
C ALA A 64 5.30 1.19 20.22
N HIS A 65 5.20 2.52 20.15
CA HIS A 65 4.56 3.32 21.19
C HIS A 65 3.06 2.97 21.33
N LEU A 66 2.32 2.93 20.22
CA LEU A 66 0.89 2.57 20.22
C LEU A 66 0.65 1.17 20.81
N ARG A 67 1.47 0.18 20.41
CA ARG A 67 1.38 -1.19 20.96
C ARG A 67 1.61 -1.22 22.47
N ARG A 68 2.57 -0.44 22.99
CA ARG A 68 2.79 -0.31 24.45
C ARG A 68 1.57 0.30 25.15
N GLY A 69 0.99 1.34 24.57
CA GLY A 69 -0.23 1.98 25.10
C GLY A 69 -1.41 1.00 25.16
N VAL A 70 -1.67 0.29 24.06
CA VAL A 70 -2.73 -0.75 23.99
C VAL A 70 -2.51 -1.84 25.03
N ALA A 71 -1.27 -2.34 25.19
CA ALA A 71 -0.96 -3.34 26.20
C ALA A 71 -1.18 -2.83 27.63
N ALA A 72 -0.79 -1.59 27.92
CA ALA A 72 -1.00 -0.97 29.21
C ALA A 72 -2.50 -0.83 29.53
N LEU A 73 -3.29 -0.33 28.58
CA LEU A 73 -4.75 -0.23 28.69
C LEU A 73 -5.40 -1.59 28.93
N ASN A 74 -5.07 -2.60 28.12
CA ASN A 74 -5.60 -3.96 28.27
C ASN A 74 -5.22 -4.60 29.61
N SER A 75 -4.07 -4.22 30.18
CA SER A 75 -3.63 -4.67 31.52
C SER A 75 -4.23 -3.86 32.68
N GLY A 76 -5.17 -2.94 32.41
CA GLY A 76 -5.83 -2.11 33.42
C GLY A 76 -4.96 -0.97 33.97
N LYS A 77 -3.84 -0.66 33.30
CA LYS A 77 -2.91 0.43 33.70
C LYS A 77 -3.21 1.75 33.02
N GLY A 78 -4.38 1.88 32.39
CA GLY A 78 -4.86 3.14 31.84
C GLY A 78 -5.13 4.16 32.94
N VAL A 79 -4.68 5.38 32.75
CA VAL A 79 -5.00 6.50 33.64
C VAL A 79 -5.88 7.47 32.85
N GLU A 80 -7.08 7.73 33.38
CA GLU A 80 -7.97 8.75 32.84
C GLU A 80 -7.38 10.14 33.12
N HIS A 81 -7.41 11.01 32.11
CA HIS A 81 -6.98 12.40 32.26
C HIS A 81 -8.00 13.31 31.57
N ASP A 82 -8.12 14.54 32.08
CA ASP A 82 -8.97 15.57 31.48
C ASP A 82 -8.47 15.96 30.08
N ILE A 83 -9.36 16.56 29.27
CA ILE A 83 -9.03 17.05 27.94
C ILE A 83 -7.90 18.09 28.04
N ILE A 84 -6.80 17.84 27.34
CA ILE A 84 -5.68 18.79 27.24
C ILE A 84 -6.00 19.75 26.10
N GLU A 85 -6.26 21.01 26.42
CA GLU A 85 -6.40 22.05 25.41
C GLU A 85 -5.04 22.40 24.80
N PRO A 86 -4.96 22.62 23.48
CA PRO A 86 -3.73 23.06 22.85
C PRO A 86 -3.36 24.45 23.38
N SER A 87 -2.13 24.61 23.85
CA SER A 87 -1.58 25.93 24.21
C SER A 87 -1.64 26.83 22.98
N THR A 88 -2.44 27.89 23.07
CA THR A 88 -2.59 28.93 22.04
C THR A 88 -1.34 29.79 21.95
#